data_AF-A0A916WJM0-F1
#
_entry.id   AF-A0A916WJM0-F1
#
_cell.length_a   1.000
_cell.length_b   1.000
_cell.length_c   1.000
_cell.angle_alpha   90.00
_cell.angle_beta   90.00
_cell.angle_gamma   90.00
#
_symmetry.space_group_name_H-M   'P 1'
#
loop_
_entity.id
_entity.type
_entity.pdbx_description
1 polymer ?
#
loop_
_entity_poly.entity_id
_entity_poly.type
_entity_poly.pdbx_seq_one_letter_code
_entity_poly.pdbx_strand_id
1 'polypeptide(L)'
;MKVEFQGGLDGLCGMYALVNAFMLFGHTDGEKVLREACRALSQSRWPEVLTEGTTFGDMQRMAKRCKEKLHTKNMEIRYPFKKNVPGTNKQYWERFDEIFSDEDAVCAIIGIWEPAAHWIIAVHYDGHMLFVDSTAGRPVSRKRRSSLYAGKRKARPTQWLIDPQELIVFYQV
;
A
#
# COMPACT_ATOMS: atom_id res chain seq x y z
N MET A 1 -16.69 -23.15 -12.89
CA MET A 1 -17.42 -22.42 -11.83
C MET A 1 -16.48 -21.35 -11.29
N LYS A 2 -16.84 -20.06 -11.46
CA LYS A 2 -16.03 -18.94 -10.96
C LYS A 2 -16.58 -18.60 -9.57
N VAL A 3 -15.79 -18.88 -8.54
CA VAL A 3 -16.14 -18.51 -7.16
C VAL A 3 -15.50 -17.16 -6.90
N GLU A 4 -16.33 -16.16 -6.61
CA GLU A 4 -15.86 -14.85 -6.18
C GLU A 4 -15.58 -14.92 -4.67
N PHE A 5 -14.38 -14.55 -4.26
CA PHE A 5 -13.95 -14.64 -2.86
C PHE A 5 -14.40 -13.40 -2.08
N GLN A 6 -14.69 -13.55 -0.78
CA GLN A 6 -14.96 -12.43 0.12
C GLN A 6 -13.77 -11.46 0.10
N GLY A 7 -14.01 -10.17 -0.16
CA GLY A 7 -12.94 -9.16 -0.38
C GLY A 7 -12.34 -9.10 -1.78
N GLY A 8 -12.71 -10.03 -2.69
CA GLY A 8 -12.35 -9.98 -4.11
C GLY A 8 -13.32 -9.15 -4.96
N LEU A 9 -14.51 -8.88 -4.41
CA LEU A 9 -15.55 -8.04 -5.02
C LEU A 9 -15.58 -6.62 -4.46
N ASP A 10 -14.79 -6.33 -3.43
CA ASP A 10 -14.73 -5.00 -2.82
C ASP A 10 -13.38 -4.31 -3.07
N GLY A 11 -13.43 -3.01 -3.34
CA GLY A 11 -12.27 -2.14 -3.58
C GLY A 11 -11.53 -1.75 -2.30
N LEU A 12 -11.68 -2.50 -1.21
CA LEU A 12 -11.20 -2.10 0.11
C LEU A 12 -9.72 -2.42 0.36
N CYS A 13 -9.00 -2.92 -0.65
CA CYS A 13 -7.59 -3.30 -0.52
C CYS A 13 -6.70 -2.17 0.04
N GLY A 14 -6.96 -0.91 -0.34
CA GLY A 14 -6.22 0.23 0.22
C GLY A 14 -6.51 0.47 1.70
N MET A 15 -7.74 0.25 2.15
CA MET A 15 -8.07 0.36 3.59
C MET A 15 -7.41 -0.76 4.39
N TYR A 16 -7.42 -2.00 3.88
CA TYR A 16 -6.72 -3.11 4.53
C TYR A 16 -5.20 -2.93 4.53
N ALA A 17 -4.62 -2.37 3.46
CA ALA A 17 -3.21 -2.01 3.42
C ALA A 17 -2.88 -0.98 4.52
N LEU A 18 -3.75 0.00 4.77
CA LEU A 18 -3.58 0.94 5.88
C LEU A 18 -3.73 0.28 7.25
N VAL A 19 -4.73 -0.58 7.45
CA VAL A 19 -4.89 -1.33 8.70
C VAL A 19 -3.61 -2.09 9.04
N ASN A 20 -3.11 -2.87 8.09
CA ASN A 20 -1.89 -3.66 8.27
C ASN A 20 -0.67 -2.76 8.53
N ALA A 21 -0.52 -1.63 7.83
CA ALA A 21 0.58 -0.69 8.09
C ALA A 21 0.52 -0.13 9.52
N PHE A 22 -0.66 0.26 10.01
CA PHE A 22 -0.80 0.74 11.38
C PHE A 22 -0.58 -0.37 12.41
N MET A 23 -0.98 -1.61 12.10
CA MET A 23 -0.71 -2.77 12.96
C MET A 23 0.79 -3.09 13.06
N LEU A 24 1.55 -2.93 11.96
CA LEU A 24 3.02 -3.03 11.98
C LEU A 24 3.67 -1.96 12.87
N PHE A 25 3.00 -0.82 13.08
CA PHE A 25 3.38 0.22 14.05
C PHE A 25 2.82 0.01 15.47
N GLY A 26 2.32 -1.19 15.76
CA GLY A 26 1.86 -1.56 17.10
C GLY A 26 0.43 -1.15 17.45
N HIS A 27 -0.37 -0.63 16.50
CA HIS A 27 -1.81 -0.48 16.75
C HIS A 27 -2.49 -1.84 16.79
N THR A 28 -3.18 -2.14 17.88
CA THR A 28 -3.84 -3.45 18.07
C THR A 28 -5.30 -3.46 17.61
N ASP A 29 -5.92 -2.29 17.45
CA ASP A 29 -7.32 -2.13 17.08
C ASP A 29 -7.46 -1.81 15.58
N GLY A 30 -7.38 -2.84 14.75
CA GLY A 30 -7.50 -2.72 13.29
C GLY A 30 -8.88 -2.21 12.83
N GLU A 31 -9.96 -2.49 13.58
CA GLU A 31 -11.30 -1.98 13.27
C GLU A 31 -11.35 -0.46 13.41
N LYS A 32 -10.73 0.07 14.47
CA LYS A 32 -10.62 1.53 14.66
C LYS A 32 -9.82 2.20 13.55
N VAL A 33 -8.73 1.56 13.07
CA VAL A 33 -7.98 2.06 11.90
C VAL A 33 -8.87 2.08 10.66
N LEU A 34 -9.58 0.98 10.38
CA LEU A 34 -10.50 0.87 9.25
C LEU A 34 -11.58 1.96 9.30
N ARG A 35 -12.20 2.16 10.47
CA ARG A 35 -13.24 3.17 10.68
C ARG A 35 -12.74 4.58 10.42
N GLU A 36 -11.54 4.93 10.89
CA GLU A 36 -10.97 6.24 10.61
C GLU A 36 -10.57 6.40 9.14
N ALA A 37 -10.09 5.35 8.48
CA ALA A 37 -9.84 5.35 7.05
C ALA A 37 -11.14 5.63 6.26
N CYS A 38 -12.23 4.90 6.56
CA CYS A 38 -13.53 5.14 5.92
C CYS A 38 -14.04 6.57 6.12
N ARG A 39 -13.88 7.11 7.34
CA ARG A 39 -14.28 8.50 7.66
C ARG A 39 -13.40 9.58 7.01
N ALA A 40 -12.28 9.21 6.38
CA ALA A 40 -11.43 10.15 5.65
C ALA A 40 -11.94 10.42 4.23
N LEU A 41 -12.76 9.54 3.69
CA LEU A 41 -13.33 9.67 2.35
C LEU A 41 -14.54 10.60 2.37
N SER A 42 -14.71 11.39 1.31
CA SER A 42 -15.91 12.21 1.14
C SER A 42 -17.12 11.30 0.86
N GLN A 43 -18.32 11.78 1.22
CA GLN A 43 -19.56 11.08 0.89
C GLN A 43 -19.70 10.80 -0.62
N SER A 44 -19.18 11.69 -1.46
CA SER A 44 -19.18 11.54 -2.93
C SER A 44 -18.26 10.44 -3.48
N ARG A 45 -17.38 9.85 -2.66
CA ARG A 45 -16.61 8.65 -3.05
C ARG A 45 -17.38 7.36 -2.77
N TRP A 46 -18.51 7.45 -2.07
CA TRP A 46 -19.37 6.32 -1.76
C TRP A 46 -20.59 6.35 -2.68
N PRO A 47 -20.99 5.20 -3.25
CA PRO A 47 -20.44 3.86 -3.01
C PRO A 47 -19.27 3.46 -3.93
N GLU A 48 -18.85 4.30 -4.88
CA GLU A 48 -17.95 3.94 -5.99
C GLU A 48 -16.61 3.35 -5.52
N VAL A 49 -16.08 3.79 -4.38
CA VAL A 49 -14.85 3.22 -3.78
C VAL A 49 -14.97 1.71 -3.48
N LEU A 50 -16.19 1.18 -3.29
CA LEU A 50 -16.44 -0.24 -3.09
C LEU A 50 -16.21 -1.06 -4.37
N THR A 51 -16.31 -0.44 -5.55
CA THR A 51 -16.15 -1.13 -6.84
C THR A 51 -14.86 -0.74 -7.55
N GLU A 52 -14.45 0.53 -7.44
CA GLU A 52 -13.28 1.09 -8.12
C GLU A 52 -12.02 1.05 -7.26
N GLY A 53 -12.19 0.88 -5.96
CA GLY A 53 -11.11 0.98 -4.98
C GLY A 53 -10.65 2.41 -4.71
N THR A 54 -9.57 2.51 -3.94
CA THR A 54 -9.03 3.78 -3.45
C THR A 54 -7.94 4.31 -4.38
N THR A 55 -8.02 5.59 -4.72
CA THR A 55 -6.96 6.31 -5.46
C THR A 55 -5.78 6.64 -4.54
N PHE A 56 -4.62 7.02 -5.10
CA PHE A 56 -3.51 7.53 -4.28
C PHE A 56 -3.90 8.75 -3.43
N GLY A 57 -4.77 9.62 -3.95
CA GLY A 57 -5.31 10.75 -3.21
C GLY A 57 -6.20 10.31 -2.03
N ASP A 58 -6.99 9.25 -2.20
CA ASP A 58 -7.75 8.63 -1.11
C ASP A 58 -6.80 8.09 -0.04
N MET A 59 -5.77 7.33 -0.44
CA MET A 59 -4.78 6.77 0.46
C MET A 59 -4.07 7.85 1.30
N GLN A 60 -3.70 8.98 0.69
CA GLN A 60 -3.11 10.12 1.39
C GLN A 60 -4.03 10.71 2.47
N ARG A 61 -5.32 10.89 2.14
CA ARG A 61 -6.32 11.39 3.08
C ARG A 61 -6.55 10.42 4.25
N MET A 62 -6.70 9.14 3.94
CA MET A 62 -6.90 8.09 4.93
C MET A 62 -5.69 7.98 5.88
N ALA A 63 -4.47 7.89 5.34
CA ALA A 63 -3.25 7.78 6.11
C ALA A 63 -3.06 8.98 7.06
N LYS A 64 -3.28 10.20 6.56
CA LYS A 64 -3.24 11.43 7.36
C LYS A 64 -4.28 11.40 8.49
N ARG A 65 -5.53 11.06 8.18
CA ARG A 65 -6.60 11.00 9.18
C ARG A 65 -6.33 9.96 10.26
N CYS A 66 -5.89 8.75 9.89
CA CYS A 66 -5.55 7.70 10.85
C CYS A 66 -4.43 8.16 11.78
N LYS A 67 -3.36 8.78 11.24
CA LYS A 67 -2.28 9.33 12.06
C LYS A 67 -2.78 10.37 13.07
N GLU A 68 -3.62 11.31 12.64
CA GLU A 68 -4.16 12.38 13.48
C GLU A 68 -5.11 11.86 14.57
N LYS A 69 -5.99 10.90 14.25
CA LYS A 69 -7.06 10.43 15.13
C LYS A 69 -6.66 9.28 16.05
N LEU A 70 -5.64 8.51 15.68
CA LEU A 70 -5.13 7.40 16.48
C LEU A 70 -3.94 7.79 17.36
N HIS A 71 -3.50 9.04 17.28
CA HIS A 71 -2.41 9.60 18.08
C HIS A 71 -1.11 8.77 18.02
N THR A 72 -0.73 8.31 16.82
CA THR A 72 0.54 7.61 16.60
C THR A 72 1.70 8.61 16.66
N LYS A 73 2.15 8.96 17.88
CA LYS A 73 3.10 10.04 18.15
C LYS A 73 4.46 9.85 17.47
N ASN A 74 4.84 8.60 17.25
CA ASN A 74 6.16 8.21 16.75
C ASN A 74 6.10 7.65 15.31
N MET A 75 5.11 8.08 14.53
CA MET A 75 4.96 7.65 13.14
C MET A 75 5.08 8.85 12.21
N GLU A 76 6.00 8.80 11.26
CA GLU A 76 6.05 9.71 10.13
C GLU A 76 5.55 9.00 8.86
N ILE A 77 4.83 9.74 8.00
CA ILE A 77 4.32 9.22 6.73
C ILE A 77 4.90 10.09 5.62
N ARG A 78 5.67 9.49 4.72
CA ARG A 78 6.34 10.16 3.59
C ARG A 78 5.83 9.64 2.26
N TYR A 79 6.00 10.44 1.21
CA TYR A 79 5.63 10.11 -0.18
C TYR A 79 6.85 10.34 -1.10
N PRO A 80 7.90 9.51 -1.01
CA PRO A 80 9.24 9.84 -1.51
C PRO A 80 9.29 10.12 -3.01
N PHE A 81 8.40 9.48 -3.78
CA PHE A 81 8.39 9.55 -5.24
C PHE A 81 7.28 10.43 -5.80
N LYS A 82 6.49 11.13 -4.96
CA LYS A 82 5.37 11.98 -5.40
C LYS A 82 5.80 13.13 -6.32
N LYS A 83 6.97 13.73 -6.07
CA LYS A 83 7.51 14.85 -6.87
C LYS A 83 8.66 14.43 -7.78
N ASN A 84 9.51 13.53 -7.29
CA ASN A 84 10.72 13.09 -7.99
C ASN A 84 10.60 11.61 -8.34
N VAL A 85 9.84 11.33 -9.40
CA VAL A 85 9.52 9.96 -9.83
C VAL A 85 10.76 9.28 -10.43
N PRO A 86 11.14 8.06 -10.00
CA PRO A 86 12.19 7.29 -10.66
C PRO A 86 11.87 7.07 -12.14
N GLY A 87 12.85 7.31 -13.02
CA GLY A 87 12.64 7.24 -14.48
C GLY A 87 12.64 5.83 -15.05
N THR A 88 13.19 4.85 -14.32
CA THR A 88 13.32 3.46 -14.75
C THR A 88 13.02 2.49 -13.61
N ASN A 89 12.67 1.23 -13.94
CA ASN A 89 12.49 0.17 -12.95
C ASN A 89 13.73 -0.04 -12.07
N LYS A 90 14.93 0.06 -12.66
CA LYS A 90 16.19 -0.04 -11.91
C LYS A 90 16.31 1.08 -10.88
N GLN A 91 16.13 2.33 -11.31
CA GLN A 91 16.18 3.50 -10.42
C GLN A 91 15.11 3.46 -9.32
N TYR A 92 13.92 2.91 -9.62
CA TYR A 92 12.88 2.72 -8.61
C TYR A 92 13.37 1.80 -7.50
N TRP A 93 13.87 0.62 -7.85
CA TRP A 93 14.32 -0.36 -6.86
C TRP A 93 15.57 0.10 -6.11
N GLU A 94 16.52 0.78 -6.76
CA GLU A 94 17.69 1.35 -6.09
C GLU A 94 17.28 2.36 -5.00
N ARG A 95 16.37 3.28 -5.32
CA ARG A 95 15.86 4.27 -4.36
C ARG A 95 14.93 3.67 -3.32
N PHE A 96 14.20 2.62 -3.68
CA PHE A 96 13.39 1.85 -2.73
C PHE A 96 14.28 1.15 -1.70
N ASP A 97 15.37 0.54 -2.17
CA ASP A 97 16.35 -0.12 -1.29
C ASP A 97 17.09 0.89 -0.41
N GLU A 98 17.40 2.08 -0.92
CA GLU A 98 17.94 3.20 -0.13
C GLU A 98 16.97 3.63 0.98
N ILE A 99 15.68 3.76 0.68
CA ILE A 99 14.65 4.08 1.69
C ILE A 99 14.65 3.08 2.84
N PHE A 100 14.78 1.80 2.53
CA PHE A 100 14.75 0.72 3.52
C PHE A 100 16.12 0.36 4.09
N SER A 101 17.18 1.07 3.67
CA SER A 101 18.46 1.06 4.37
C SER A 101 18.45 1.93 5.64
N ASP A 102 17.43 2.78 5.77
CA ASP A 102 17.10 3.53 6.98
C ASP A 102 16.35 2.59 7.95
N GLU A 103 16.91 2.37 9.15
CA GLU A 103 16.34 1.50 10.17
C GLU A 103 14.99 1.99 10.69
N ASP A 104 14.70 3.29 10.53
CA ASP A 104 13.42 3.88 10.91
C ASP A 104 12.30 3.54 9.90
N ALA A 105 12.63 3.06 8.69
CA ALA A 105 11.63 2.69 7.67
C ALA A 105 10.98 1.33 7.97
N VAL A 106 9.79 1.35 8.60
CA VAL A 106 9.10 0.14 9.06
C VAL A 106 8.40 -0.61 7.92
N CYS A 107 7.63 0.10 7.10
CA CYS A 107 6.90 -0.49 5.97
C CYS A 107 6.54 0.54 4.90
N ALA A 108 6.14 0.04 3.73
CA ALA A 108 5.60 0.85 2.65
C ALA A 108 4.31 0.26 2.08
N ILE A 109 3.44 1.12 1.57
CA ILE A 109 2.30 0.75 0.73
C ILE A 109 2.64 1.12 -0.72
N ILE A 110 2.43 0.18 -1.64
CA ILE A 110 2.76 0.31 -3.06
C ILE A 110 1.47 0.16 -3.88
N GLY A 111 1.21 1.14 -4.73
CA GLY A 111 0.16 1.11 -5.74
C GLY A 111 0.56 0.28 -6.96
N ILE A 112 -0.29 -0.67 -7.31
CA ILE A 112 -0.19 -1.50 -8.51
C ILE A 112 -1.31 -1.12 -9.46
N TRP A 113 -1.03 -0.97 -10.75
CA TRP A 113 -2.00 -0.70 -11.80
C TRP A 113 -2.43 -1.97 -12.55
N GLU A 114 -1.48 -2.83 -12.92
CA GLU A 114 -1.75 -4.04 -13.72
C GLU A 114 -1.35 -5.31 -12.96
N PRO A 115 -2.10 -6.42 -13.08
CA PRO A 115 -3.24 -6.64 -13.99
C PRO A 115 -4.56 -6.00 -13.53
N ALA A 116 -4.62 -5.50 -12.29
CA ALA A 116 -5.74 -4.72 -11.76
C ALA A 116 -5.21 -3.71 -10.74
N ALA A 117 -5.90 -2.58 -10.61
CA ALA A 117 -5.57 -1.55 -9.63
C ALA A 117 -5.66 -2.15 -8.22
N HIS A 118 -4.56 -2.10 -7.46
CA HIS A 118 -4.45 -2.77 -6.17
C HIS A 118 -3.40 -2.14 -5.27
N TRP A 119 -3.54 -2.32 -3.96
CA TRP A 119 -2.57 -1.86 -2.96
C TRP A 119 -1.93 -3.05 -2.25
N ILE A 120 -0.61 -3.06 -2.19
CA ILE A 120 0.16 -4.07 -1.44
C ILE A 120 1.06 -3.40 -0.41
N ILE A 121 1.53 -4.18 0.56
CA ILE A 121 2.50 -3.74 1.56
C ILE A 121 3.87 -4.32 1.26
N ALA A 122 4.91 -3.53 1.48
CA ALA A 122 6.28 -3.99 1.60
C ALA A 122 6.77 -3.83 3.04
N VAL A 123 7.41 -4.85 3.58
CA VAL A 123 7.91 -4.88 4.97
C VAL A 123 9.19 -5.70 5.07
N HIS A 124 10.13 -5.25 5.90
CA HIS A 124 11.29 -6.07 6.25
C HIS A 124 10.88 -7.21 7.19
N TYR A 125 11.23 -8.43 6.83
CA TYR A 125 11.03 -9.61 7.64
C TYR A 125 12.23 -10.54 7.48
N ASP A 126 12.91 -10.82 8.58
CA ASP A 126 14.04 -11.76 8.62
C ASP A 126 15.14 -11.44 7.59
N GLY A 127 15.58 -10.16 7.54
CA GLY A 127 16.62 -9.70 6.61
C GLY A 127 16.18 -9.59 5.14
N HIS A 128 14.91 -9.84 4.82
CA HIS A 128 14.39 -9.80 3.46
C HIS A 128 13.18 -8.88 3.32
N MET A 129 13.02 -8.29 2.14
CA MET A 129 11.83 -7.51 1.80
C MET A 129 10.69 -8.45 1.39
N LEU A 130 9.58 -8.41 2.13
CA LEU A 130 8.36 -9.13 1.80
C LEU A 130 7.32 -8.19 1.19
N PHE A 131 6.69 -8.64 0.10
CA PHE A 131 5.58 -7.97 -0.54
C PHE A 131 4.29 -8.74 -0.26
N VAL A 132 3.39 -8.14 0.51
CA VAL A 132 2.18 -8.75 1.04
C VAL A 132 0.95 -8.13 0.38
N ASP A 133 0.18 -8.99 -0.27
CA ASP A 133 -1.12 -8.66 -0.82
C ASP A 133 -2.22 -8.92 0.24
N SER A 134 -2.91 -7.86 0.65
CA SER A 134 -4.09 -7.92 1.51
C SER A 134 -5.34 -8.28 0.70
N THR A 135 -5.44 -9.53 0.26
CA THR A 135 -6.71 -10.08 -0.24
C THR A 135 -7.45 -10.74 0.91
N ALA A 136 -8.66 -10.30 1.24
CA ALA A 136 -9.42 -10.93 2.32
C ALA A 136 -9.71 -12.42 2.00
N GLY A 137 -9.70 -13.26 3.04
CA GLY A 137 -9.98 -14.69 2.90
C GLY A 137 -8.91 -15.52 2.16
N ARG A 138 -7.75 -14.94 1.79
CA ARG A 138 -6.60 -15.69 1.28
C ARG A 138 -5.43 -15.66 2.26
N PRO A 139 -4.61 -16.73 2.32
CA PRO A 139 -3.30 -16.63 2.94
C PRO A 139 -2.54 -15.44 2.32
N VAL A 140 -1.83 -14.67 3.15
CA VAL A 140 -0.93 -13.59 2.72
C VAL A 140 -0.14 -14.07 1.50
N SER A 141 -0.49 -13.54 0.33
CA SER A 141 0.16 -13.97 -0.90
C SER A 141 1.46 -13.18 -1.03
N ARG A 142 2.58 -13.88 -0.81
CA ARG A 142 3.92 -13.30 -0.94
C ARG A 142 4.23 -13.10 -2.42
N LYS A 143 4.45 -11.85 -2.83
CA LYS A 143 4.95 -11.53 -4.17
C LYS A 143 6.48 -11.49 -4.13
N ARG A 144 7.12 -11.96 -5.20
CA ARG A 144 8.57 -11.81 -5.37
C ARG A 144 8.83 -10.43 -5.99
N ARG A 145 9.92 -9.75 -5.60
CA ARG A 145 10.32 -8.50 -6.26
C ARG A 145 10.41 -8.63 -7.78
N SER A 146 10.88 -9.78 -8.28
CA SER A 146 10.99 -10.04 -9.72
C SER A 146 9.64 -10.09 -10.47
N SER A 147 8.53 -10.31 -9.75
CA SER A 147 7.18 -10.21 -10.32
C SER A 147 6.60 -8.80 -10.27
N LEU A 148 7.32 -7.81 -9.75
CA LEU A 148 6.91 -6.42 -9.67
C LEU A 148 7.76 -5.57 -10.64
N TYR A 149 7.13 -4.64 -11.36
CA TYR A 149 7.81 -3.81 -12.35
C TYR A 149 7.36 -2.36 -12.28
N ALA A 150 8.28 -1.44 -11.98
CA ALA A 150 8.06 -0.02 -11.79
C ALA A 150 8.62 0.80 -12.97
N GLY A 151 8.24 0.43 -14.21
CA GLY A 151 8.71 1.10 -15.43
C GLY A 151 7.56 1.40 -16.41
N LYS A 152 7.80 2.34 -17.33
CA LYS A 152 6.79 2.80 -18.31
C LYS A 152 6.58 1.85 -19.51
N ARG A 153 7.44 0.85 -19.70
CA ARG A 153 7.33 -0.11 -20.81
C ARG A 153 6.48 -1.30 -20.39
N LYS A 154 5.78 -1.93 -21.35
CA LYS A 154 4.95 -3.13 -21.11
C LYS A 154 5.69 -4.11 -20.20
N ALA A 155 5.12 -4.35 -19.02
CA ALA A 155 5.48 -5.48 -18.19
C ALA A 155 5.38 -6.77 -19.00
N ARG A 156 6.17 -7.78 -18.63
CA ARG A 156 5.86 -9.14 -19.08
C ARG A 156 4.47 -9.52 -18.57
N PRO A 157 3.71 -10.39 -19.24
CA PRO A 157 2.38 -10.82 -18.78
C PRO A 157 2.34 -11.38 -17.35
N THR A 158 3.49 -11.79 -16.81
CA THR A 158 3.65 -12.34 -15.46
C THR A 158 4.03 -11.28 -14.41
N GLN A 159 4.18 -10.01 -14.79
CA GLN A 159 4.62 -8.93 -13.92
C GLN A 159 3.47 -7.98 -13.58
N TRP A 160 3.48 -7.50 -12.35
CA TRP A 160 2.54 -6.53 -11.82
C TRP A 160 3.15 -5.14 -11.99
N LEU A 161 2.44 -4.23 -12.63
CA LEU A 161 2.93 -2.88 -12.88
C LEU A 161 2.71 -2.00 -11.66
N ILE A 162 3.79 -1.45 -11.13
CA ILE A 162 3.76 -0.44 -10.08
C ILE A 162 3.65 0.94 -10.73
N ASP A 163 2.78 1.81 -10.20
CA ASP A 163 2.94 3.25 -10.43
C ASP A 163 4.03 3.77 -9.48
N PRO A 164 5.20 4.20 -9.99
CA PRO A 164 6.29 4.64 -9.15
C PRO A 164 5.95 5.82 -8.24
N GLN A 165 4.91 6.61 -8.55
CA GLN A 165 4.48 7.73 -7.70
C GLN A 165 3.68 7.27 -6.49
N GLU A 166 3.03 6.11 -6.58
CA GLU A 166 2.11 5.58 -5.58
C GLU A 166 2.87 4.77 -4.51
N LEU A 167 3.87 5.41 -3.91
CA LEU A 167 4.63 4.88 -2.79
C LEU A 167 4.37 5.71 -1.52
N ILE A 168 3.87 5.05 -0.49
CA ILE A 168 3.67 5.62 0.85
C ILE A 168 4.61 4.88 1.79
N VAL A 169 5.48 5.60 2.50
CA VAL A 169 6.45 4.99 3.42
C VAL A 169 6.15 5.48 4.83
N PHE A 170 6.17 4.56 5.78
CA PHE A 170 5.92 4.81 7.18
C PHE A 170 7.22 4.63 7.96
N TYR A 171 7.60 5.67 8.71
CA TYR A 171 8.81 5.72 9.51
C TYR A 171 8.50 5.78 11.00
N GLN A 172 9.32 5.13 11.81
CA GLN A 172 9.38 5.28 13.25
C GLN A 172 10.21 6.54 13.58
N VAL A 173 9.69 7.45 14.41
CA VAL A 173 10.39 8.69 14.84
C VAL A 173 10.41 8.88 16.34
#